data_AF-A0A1I4WXT2-F1
#
_entry.id   AF-A0A1I4WXT2-F1
#
_cell.length_a   1.000
_cell.length_b   1.000
_cell.length_c   1.000
_cell.angle_alpha   90.00
_cell.angle_beta   90.00
_cell.angle_gamma   90.00
#
_symmetry.space_group_name_H-M   'P 1'
#
loop_
_entity.id
_entity.type
_entity.pdbx_description
1 polymer ?
#
loop_
_entity_poly.entity_id
_entity_poly.type
_entity_poly.pdbx_seq_one_letter_code
_entity_poly.pdbx_strand_id
1 'polypeptide(L)'
;MHARLWSVQAARGQSNSAGVSLQILPGQTVTLGSKVSFGVTARKAGYLILVDIDAEGRMSQIFPTPELLAQSDGREINLVKPGVEFVVPSPAARQRGFEFVVAPPAGSAVMIAILSERRVHLLDLPDLPRKLQDQAAALSYLSAWTSELRVPDNASGRLLPNNWSFDVRPYSIK
;
A
#
# COMPACT_ATOMS: atom_id res chain seq x y z
N MET A 1 35.16 -13.42 -7.67
CA MET A 1 33.86 -14.02 -7.34
C MET A 1 32.80 -12.94 -7.52
N HIS A 2 31.99 -13.00 -8.58
CA HIS A 2 30.95 -12.00 -8.85
C HIS A 2 29.60 -12.56 -8.39
N ALA A 3 29.04 -12.00 -7.33
CA ALA A 3 27.67 -12.28 -6.92
C ALA A 3 26.72 -11.61 -7.92
N ARG A 4 25.99 -12.43 -8.69
CA ARG A 4 24.88 -11.97 -9.52
C ARG A 4 23.72 -11.63 -8.59
N LEU A 5 23.49 -10.34 -8.38
CA LEU A 5 22.25 -9.86 -7.78
C LEU A 5 21.12 -10.17 -8.77
N TRP A 6 20.25 -11.10 -8.40
CA TRP A 6 19.00 -11.32 -9.12
C TRP A 6 18.15 -10.06 -8.98
N SER A 7 18.01 -9.31 -10.08
CA SER A 7 16.91 -8.37 -10.22
C SER A 7 15.63 -9.20 -10.25
N VAL A 8 14.79 -9.09 -9.22
CA VAL A 8 13.40 -9.51 -9.32
C VAL A 8 12.82 -8.67 -10.45
N GLN A 9 12.61 -9.32 -11.59
CA GLN A 9 12.00 -8.71 -12.75
C GLN A 9 10.60 -8.29 -12.33
N ALA A 10 10.36 -6.98 -12.21
CA ALA A 10 9.05 -6.44 -11.91
C ALA A 10 8.03 -7.11 -12.84
N ALA A 11 6.96 -7.65 -12.26
CA ALA A 11 5.86 -8.21 -13.02
C ALA A 11 5.46 -7.17 -14.09
N ARG A 12 5.45 -7.58 -15.36
CA ARG A 12 5.10 -6.72 -16.49
C ARG A 12 3.72 -6.11 -16.23
N GLY A 13 3.67 -4.83 -15.88
CA GLY A 13 2.45 -4.11 -15.49
C GLY A 13 2.66 -3.10 -14.36
N GLN A 14 3.68 -3.30 -13.52
CA GLN A 14 3.90 -2.43 -12.35
C GLN A 14 4.62 -1.13 -12.75
N SER A 15 3.86 -0.04 -12.89
CA SER A 15 4.44 1.31 -12.98
C SER A 15 4.97 1.74 -11.61
N ASN A 16 6.22 2.16 -11.53
CA ASN A 16 6.77 2.81 -10.34
C ASN A 16 7.51 4.10 -10.72
N SER A 17 6.84 4.94 -11.51
CA SER A 17 7.40 6.19 -12.03
C SER A 17 7.68 7.24 -10.95
N ALA A 18 7.08 7.10 -9.75
CA ALA A 18 7.34 7.91 -8.58
C ALA A 18 8.47 7.35 -7.69
N GLY A 19 9.02 6.16 -7.98
CA GLY A 19 10.07 5.53 -7.16
C GLY A 19 9.63 5.28 -5.72
N VAL A 20 8.39 4.81 -5.54
CA VAL A 20 7.83 4.35 -4.27
C VAL A 20 8.66 3.18 -3.75
N SER A 21 8.97 3.20 -2.46
CA SER A 21 9.61 2.09 -1.75
C SER A 21 8.92 1.90 -0.41
N LEU A 22 8.51 0.66 -0.14
CA LEU A 22 7.85 0.20 1.07
C LEU A 22 8.79 -0.69 1.89
N GLN A 23 8.74 -0.53 3.20
CA GLN A 23 9.41 -1.40 4.17
C GLN A 23 8.41 -1.83 5.24
N ILE A 24 8.48 -3.11 5.63
CA ILE A 24 7.74 -3.67 6.77
C ILE A 24 8.73 -3.81 7.93
N LEU A 25 8.36 -3.28 9.10
CA LEU A 25 9.19 -3.27 10.31
C LEU A 25 8.52 -4.11 11.41
N PRO A 26 9.28 -4.95 12.16
CA PRO A 26 10.75 -5.06 12.11
C PRO A 26 11.29 -5.93 10.97
N GLY A 27 10.43 -6.62 10.22
CA GLY A 27 10.83 -7.43 9.08
C GLY A 27 9.65 -8.09 8.37
N GLN A 28 9.96 -8.95 7.40
CA GLN A 28 8.98 -9.65 6.56
C GLN A 28 8.48 -10.98 7.14
N THR A 29 9.03 -11.40 8.27
CA THR A 29 8.49 -12.52 9.05
C THR A 29 8.01 -11.95 10.37
N VAL A 30 6.71 -12.02 10.61
CA VAL A 30 6.06 -11.45 11.78
C VAL A 30 5.30 -12.54 12.52
N THR A 31 5.10 -12.36 13.82
CA THR A 31 4.38 -13.32 14.67
C THR A 31 2.98 -12.82 14.96
N LEU A 32 2.01 -13.71 15.08
CA LEU A 32 0.67 -13.35 15.57
C LEU A 32 0.73 -12.53 16.86
N GLY A 33 -0.07 -11.46 16.93
CA GLY A 33 -0.10 -10.52 18.05
C GLY A 33 1.08 -9.55 18.12
N SER A 34 2.09 -9.67 17.25
CA SER A 34 3.19 -8.71 17.21
C SER A 34 2.76 -7.38 16.58
N LYS A 35 3.44 -6.30 16.97
CA LYS A 35 3.20 -4.96 16.43
C LYS A 35 4.06 -4.72 15.20
N VAL A 36 3.48 -4.14 14.17
CA VAL A 36 4.17 -3.81 12.92
C VAL A 36 4.04 -2.34 12.58
N SER A 37 4.98 -1.85 11.77
CA SER A 37 4.89 -0.54 11.14
C SER A 37 5.43 -0.59 9.72
N PHE A 38 5.06 0.40 8.93
CA PHE A 38 5.37 0.50 7.52
C PHE A 38 6.10 1.81 7.27
N GLY A 39 7.28 1.74 6.69
CA GLY A 39 8.03 2.90 6.19
C GLY A 39 7.83 3.02 4.68
N VAL A 40 7.45 4.21 4.20
CA VAL A 40 7.30 4.47 2.77
C VAL A 40 8.08 5.70 2.36
N THR A 41 8.85 5.61 1.28
CA THR A 41 9.49 6.75 0.62
C THR A 41 9.06 6.85 -0.83
N ALA A 42 9.13 8.05 -1.40
CA ALA A 42 8.89 8.28 -2.82
C ALA A 42 9.76 9.43 -3.34
N ARG A 43 10.03 9.45 -4.65
CA ARG A 43 10.74 10.54 -5.34
C ARG A 43 9.81 11.66 -5.81
N LYS A 44 8.51 11.40 -5.86
CA LYS A 44 7.46 12.38 -6.18
C LYS A 44 6.46 12.48 -5.04
N ALA A 45 5.83 13.63 -4.90
CA ALA A 45 4.74 13.81 -3.95
C ALA A 45 3.53 12.99 -4.41
N GLY A 46 2.74 12.50 -3.47
CA GLY A 46 1.51 11.78 -3.78
C GLY A 46 0.80 11.26 -2.55
N TYR A 47 -0.38 10.69 -2.76
CA TYR A 47 -1.25 10.22 -1.71
C TYR A 47 -1.10 8.71 -1.57
N LEU A 48 -0.60 8.27 -0.42
CA LEU A 48 -0.32 6.89 -0.10
C LEU A 48 -1.59 6.14 0.27
N ILE A 49 -1.72 4.95 -0.28
CA ILE A 49 -2.66 3.92 0.15
C ILE A 49 -1.86 2.65 0.42
N LEU A 50 -2.10 2.01 1.55
CA LEU A 50 -1.54 0.70 1.88
C LEU A 50 -2.66 -0.34 1.81
N VAL A 51 -2.41 -1.38 1.03
CA VAL A 51 -3.33 -2.50 0.83
C VAL A 51 -2.65 -3.79 1.25
N ASP A 52 -3.32 -4.56 2.08
CA ASP A 52 -2.95 -5.92 2.45
C ASP A 52 -3.70 -6.92 1.57
N ILE A 53 -3.00 -7.97 1.14
CA ILE A 53 -3.60 -9.18 0.59
C ILE A 53 -3.18 -10.31 1.53
N ASP A 54 -4.13 -10.81 2.32
CA ASP A 54 -3.86 -11.83 3.33
C ASP A 54 -3.64 -13.23 2.71
N ALA A 55 -3.34 -14.22 3.56
CA ALA A 55 -3.04 -15.59 3.11
C ALA A 55 -4.23 -16.31 2.45
N GLU A 56 -5.45 -15.79 2.62
CA GLU A 56 -6.66 -16.29 1.96
C GLU A 56 -6.95 -15.54 0.65
N GLY A 57 -6.10 -14.57 0.31
CA GLY A 57 -6.27 -13.71 -0.86
C GLY A 57 -7.35 -12.66 -0.66
N ARG A 58 -7.69 -12.29 0.57
CA ARG A 58 -8.61 -11.17 0.81
C ARG A 58 -7.82 -9.87 0.80
N MET A 59 -8.33 -8.91 0.01
CA MET A 59 -7.74 -7.59 -0.12
C MET A 59 -8.38 -6.63 0.89
N SER A 60 -7.57 -5.85 1.61
CA SER A 60 -8.07 -4.83 2.54
C SER A 60 -7.19 -3.58 2.53
N GLN A 61 -7.80 -2.41 2.58
CA GLN A 61 -7.07 -1.16 2.73
C GLN A 61 -6.75 -0.96 4.21
N ILE A 62 -5.48 -1.02 4.59
CA ILE A 62 -5.04 -0.83 5.98
C ILE A 62 -4.69 0.63 6.29
N PHE A 63 -4.43 1.45 5.26
CA PHE A 63 -4.19 2.88 5.43
C PHE A 63 -4.51 3.70 4.17
N PRO A 64 -5.13 4.88 4.31
CA PRO A 64 -5.90 5.32 5.49
C PRO A 64 -7.04 4.35 5.81
N THR A 65 -7.52 4.34 7.06
CA THR A 65 -8.79 3.67 7.38
C THR A 65 -9.93 4.70 7.41
N PRO A 66 -11.20 4.28 7.20
CA PRO A 66 -12.35 5.18 7.33
C PRO A 66 -12.40 5.89 8.69
N GLU A 67 -12.04 5.20 9.78
CA GLU A 67 -12.04 5.75 11.13
C GLU A 67 -10.98 6.83 11.30
N LEU A 68 -9.80 6.66 10.69
CA LEU A 68 -8.75 7.67 10.69
C LEU A 68 -9.16 8.91 9.90
N LEU A 69 -9.84 8.72 8.76
CA LEU A 69 -10.32 9.82 7.93
C LEU A 69 -11.39 10.65 8.66
N ALA A 70 -12.33 10.00 9.33
CA ALA A 70 -13.36 10.67 10.13
C ALA A 70 -12.77 11.57 11.24
N GLN A 71 -11.54 11.29 11.70
CA GLN A 71 -10.84 12.05 12.74
C GLN A 71 -9.87 13.11 12.19
N SER A 72 -9.74 13.22 10.87
CA SER A 72 -8.64 13.98 10.24
C SER A 72 -8.97 15.41 9.84
N ASP A 73 -10.21 15.88 10.02
CA ASP A 73 -10.69 17.23 9.65
C ASP A 73 -10.24 17.68 8.24
N GLY A 74 -10.20 16.75 7.27
CA GLY A 74 -9.80 17.03 5.89
C GLY A 74 -8.30 17.26 5.66
N ARG A 75 -7.45 16.95 6.66
CA ARG A 75 -5.99 17.00 6.53
C ARG A 75 -5.50 16.00 5.48
N GLU A 76 -4.38 16.34 4.85
CA GLU A 76 -3.64 15.47 3.93
C GLU A 76 -2.90 14.35 4.69
N ILE A 77 -3.67 13.51 5.38
CA ILE A 77 -3.13 12.50 6.31
C ILE A 77 -2.29 11.44 5.63
N ASN A 78 -2.40 11.28 4.32
CA ASN A 78 -1.65 10.31 3.53
C ASN A 78 -0.78 10.96 2.46
N LEU A 79 -0.52 12.26 2.52
CA LEU A 79 0.41 12.90 1.60
C LEU A 79 1.85 12.53 1.95
N VAL A 80 2.50 11.82 1.04
CA VAL A 80 3.93 11.56 1.03
C VAL A 80 4.65 12.72 0.37
N LYS A 81 5.68 13.23 1.03
CA LYS A 81 6.58 14.25 0.48
C LYS A 81 7.82 13.58 -0.14
N PRO A 82 8.36 14.13 -1.25
CA PRO A 82 9.56 13.57 -1.88
C PRO A 82 10.73 13.42 -0.91
N GLY A 83 11.34 12.25 -0.87
CA GLY A 83 12.54 11.96 -0.08
C GLY A 83 12.35 11.90 1.44
N VAL A 84 11.12 12.11 1.95
CA VAL A 84 10.80 12.01 3.37
C VAL A 84 10.16 10.67 3.65
N GLU A 85 10.67 9.95 4.66
CA GLU A 85 10.04 8.71 5.11
C GLU A 85 8.69 9.00 5.76
N PHE A 86 7.66 8.40 5.19
CA PHE A 86 6.30 8.39 5.69
C PHE A 86 6.07 7.10 6.48
N VAL A 87 5.88 7.21 7.79
CA VAL A 87 5.73 6.06 8.68
C VAL A 87 4.27 5.84 9.07
N VAL A 88 3.79 4.61 8.95
CA VAL A 88 2.44 4.18 9.33
C VAL A 88 2.52 3.04 10.35
N PRO A 89 1.90 3.17 11.54
CA PRO A 89 1.25 4.37 12.05
C PRO A 89 2.26 5.49 12.37
N SER A 90 1.84 6.74 12.21
CA SER A 90 2.69 7.89 12.49
C SER A 90 3.14 7.92 13.96
N PRO A 91 4.29 8.51 14.29
CA PRO A 91 4.73 8.61 15.68
C PRO A 91 3.67 9.22 16.61
N ALA A 92 2.96 10.25 16.16
CA ALA A 92 1.87 10.88 16.91
C ALA A 92 0.66 9.94 17.09
N ALA A 93 0.34 9.11 16.10
CA ALA A 93 -0.73 8.11 16.23
C ALA A 93 -0.33 7.01 17.23
N ARG A 94 0.92 6.54 17.19
CA ARG A 94 1.46 5.57 18.16
C ARG A 94 1.42 6.09 19.59
N GLN A 95 1.76 7.36 19.81
CA GLN A 95 1.66 8.00 21.12
C GLN A 95 0.22 8.06 21.67
N ARG A 96 -0.79 7.98 20.79
CA ARG A 96 -2.20 7.90 21.16
C ARG A 96 -2.72 6.44 21.24
N GLY A 97 -1.83 5.46 21.13
CA GLY A 97 -2.16 4.04 21.22
C GLY A 97 -2.61 3.38 19.91
N PHE A 98 -2.51 4.07 18.77
CA PHE A 98 -2.84 3.45 17.48
C PHE A 98 -1.66 2.62 16.97
N GLU A 99 -1.89 1.32 16.85
CA GLU A 99 -0.89 0.31 16.50
C GLU A 99 -1.49 -0.71 15.54
N PHE A 100 -0.69 -1.19 14.58
CA PHE A 100 -1.07 -2.36 13.80
C PHE A 100 -0.58 -3.62 14.52
N VAL A 101 -1.52 -4.51 14.80
CA VAL A 101 -1.27 -5.80 15.43
C VAL A 101 -1.54 -6.89 14.41
N VAL A 102 -0.59 -7.80 14.25
CA VAL A 102 -0.71 -8.94 13.33
C VAL A 102 -1.82 -9.87 13.81
N ALA A 103 -2.76 -10.16 12.93
CA ALA A 103 -3.91 -11.02 13.19
C ALA A 103 -3.95 -12.21 12.20
N PRO A 104 -4.69 -13.29 12.51
CA PRO A 104 -4.91 -14.39 11.57
C PRO A 104 -5.54 -13.93 10.24
N PRO A 105 -5.39 -14.71 9.15
CA PRO A 105 -4.79 -16.04 9.08
C PRO A 105 -3.25 -16.03 9.05
N ALA A 106 -2.62 -17.07 9.62
CA ALA A 106 -1.19 -17.30 9.44
C ALA A 106 -0.90 -17.76 8.00
N GLY A 107 0.29 -17.44 7.47
CA GLY A 107 0.67 -17.78 6.11
C GLY A 107 1.35 -16.65 5.36
N SER A 108 1.46 -16.81 4.04
CA SER A 108 2.10 -15.85 3.14
C SER A 108 1.11 -14.78 2.70
N ALA A 109 1.50 -13.51 2.85
CA ALA A 109 0.68 -12.36 2.52
C ALA A 109 1.52 -11.30 1.80
N VAL A 110 0.87 -10.24 1.31
CA VAL A 110 1.52 -9.15 0.57
C VAL A 110 1.02 -7.81 1.04
N MET A 111 1.96 -6.92 1.37
CA MET A 111 1.68 -5.50 1.56
C MET A 111 2.00 -4.73 0.27
N ILE A 112 1.09 -3.89 -0.16
CA ILE A 112 1.22 -3.07 -1.38
C ILE A 112 1.12 -1.61 -0.99
N ALA A 113 2.16 -0.84 -1.32
CA ALA A 113 2.10 0.61 -1.30
C ALA A 113 1.69 1.14 -2.67
N ILE A 114 0.59 1.90 -2.71
CA ILE A 114 0.07 2.55 -3.89
C ILE A 114 0.21 4.06 -3.68
N LEU A 115 0.87 4.74 -4.60
CA LEU A 115 0.97 6.19 -4.60
C LEU A 115 0.16 6.76 -5.76
N SER A 116 -0.82 7.60 -5.42
CA SER A 116 -1.64 8.37 -6.34
C SER A 116 -1.07 9.78 -6.50
N GLU A 117 -0.96 10.30 -7.73
CA GLU A 117 -0.59 11.71 -7.92
C GLU A 117 -1.73 12.67 -7.52
N ARG A 118 -3.00 12.23 -7.65
CA ARG A 118 -4.19 12.98 -7.22
C ARG A 118 -4.65 12.55 -5.82
N ARG A 119 -5.42 13.42 -5.17
CA ARG A 119 -5.94 13.14 -3.83
C ARG A 119 -6.89 11.94 -3.86
N VAL A 120 -6.46 10.85 -3.25
CA VAL A 120 -7.25 9.63 -3.04
C VAL A 120 -7.01 9.17 -1.61
N HIS A 121 -8.10 8.89 -0.89
CA HIS A 121 -8.04 8.44 0.50
C HIS A 121 -8.55 7.02 0.67
N LEU A 122 -9.58 6.63 -0.09
CA LEU A 122 -10.17 5.30 -0.06
C LEU A 122 -10.26 4.77 -1.48
N LEU A 123 -9.98 3.49 -1.63
CA LEU A 123 -10.22 2.71 -2.83
C LEU A 123 -11.37 1.76 -2.55
N ASP A 124 -12.32 1.69 -3.48
CA ASP A 124 -13.33 0.63 -3.48
C ASP A 124 -12.70 -0.64 -4.04
N LEU A 125 -11.98 -1.36 -3.18
CA LEU A 125 -11.13 -2.46 -3.59
C LEU A 125 -11.96 -3.58 -4.24
N PRO A 126 -11.51 -4.11 -5.39
CA PRO A 126 -12.27 -5.14 -6.07
C PRO A 126 -12.18 -6.46 -5.29
N ASP A 127 -13.27 -7.23 -5.30
CA ASP A 127 -13.22 -8.63 -4.88
C ASP A 127 -12.24 -9.39 -5.76
N LEU A 128 -11.34 -10.16 -5.15
CA LEU A 128 -10.48 -11.07 -5.90
C LEU A 128 -11.33 -12.26 -6.39
N PRO A 129 -11.39 -12.53 -7.70
CA PRO A 129 -12.06 -13.72 -8.19
C PRO A 129 -11.48 -14.96 -7.51
N ARG A 130 -12.34 -15.90 -7.04
CA ARG A 130 -11.94 -17.12 -6.31
C ARG A 130 -10.81 -17.96 -6.95
N LYS A 131 -10.51 -17.74 -8.23
CA LYS A 131 -9.44 -18.41 -8.99
C LYS A 131 -8.07 -17.69 -8.92
N LEU A 132 -8.01 -16.46 -8.42
CA LEU A 132 -6.79 -15.69 -8.17
C LEU A 132 -6.26 -16.02 -6.76
N GLN A 133 -5.66 -17.21 -6.62
CA GLN A 133 -4.99 -17.64 -5.37
C GLN A 133 -3.48 -17.31 -5.37
N ASP A 134 -2.98 -16.74 -6.46
CA ASP A 134 -1.56 -16.36 -6.60
C ASP A 134 -1.36 -14.86 -6.41
N GLN A 135 -0.37 -14.51 -5.60
CA GLN A 135 -0.03 -13.13 -5.24
C GLN A 135 0.36 -12.28 -6.45
N ALA A 136 1.09 -12.84 -7.42
CA ALA A 136 1.49 -12.12 -8.62
C ALA A 136 0.28 -11.78 -9.52
N ALA A 137 -0.68 -12.70 -9.59
CA ALA A 137 -1.91 -12.50 -10.32
C ALA A 137 -2.81 -11.45 -9.63
N ALA A 138 -2.90 -11.47 -8.29
CA ALA A 138 -3.64 -10.47 -7.52
C ALA A 138 -3.05 -9.05 -7.67
N LEU A 139 -1.72 -8.93 -7.65
CA LEU A 139 -1.04 -7.67 -7.95
C LEU A 139 -1.31 -7.17 -9.37
N SER A 140 -1.22 -8.07 -10.36
CA SER A 140 -1.48 -7.71 -11.76
C SER A 140 -2.92 -7.23 -11.95
N TYR A 141 -3.87 -7.88 -11.30
CA TYR A 141 -5.27 -7.48 -11.28
C TYR A 141 -5.46 -6.10 -10.62
N LEU A 142 -4.87 -5.87 -9.45
CA LEU A 142 -4.94 -4.58 -8.76
C LEU A 142 -4.32 -3.44 -9.59
N SER A 143 -3.18 -3.69 -10.24
CA SER A 143 -2.53 -2.71 -11.10
C SER A 143 -3.35 -2.40 -12.35
N ALA A 144 -4.03 -3.39 -12.93
CA ALA A 144 -4.94 -3.16 -14.05
C ALA A 144 -6.17 -2.35 -13.60
N TRP A 145 -6.82 -2.76 -12.52
CA TRP A 145 -7.99 -2.10 -11.96
C TRP A 145 -7.73 -0.63 -11.60
N THR A 146 -6.63 -0.35 -10.90
CA THR A 146 -6.25 1.03 -10.56
C THR A 146 -6.02 1.91 -11.79
N SER A 147 -5.49 1.35 -12.89
CA SER A 147 -5.26 2.10 -14.13
C SER A 147 -6.57 2.58 -14.80
N GLU A 148 -7.68 1.90 -14.52
CA GLU A 148 -9.01 2.26 -15.03
C GLU A 148 -9.67 3.35 -14.20
N LEU A 149 -9.26 3.51 -12.94
CA LEU A 149 -9.81 4.53 -12.05
C LEU A 149 -9.60 5.93 -12.63
N ARG A 150 -10.63 6.75 -12.46
CA ARG A 150 -10.57 8.19 -12.72
C ARG A 150 -10.76 8.91 -11.40
N VAL A 151 -9.87 9.86 -11.13
CA VAL A 151 -9.88 10.61 -9.87
C VAL A 151 -10.41 12.02 -10.15
N PRO A 152 -11.34 12.53 -9.33
CA PRO A 152 -11.81 13.91 -9.45
C PRO A 152 -10.64 14.89 -9.37
N ASP A 153 -10.62 15.83 -10.29
CA ASP A 153 -9.74 16.98 -10.22
C ASP A 153 -10.26 17.98 -9.17
N ASN A 154 -9.42 18.36 -8.20
CA ASN A 154 -9.85 19.21 -7.09
C ASN A 154 -10.36 20.60 -7.52
N ALA A 155 -9.93 21.11 -8.67
CA ALA A 155 -10.34 22.43 -9.15
C ALA A 155 -11.61 22.38 -10.00
N SER A 156 -11.75 21.36 -10.85
CA SER A 156 -12.82 21.29 -11.85
C SER A 156 -13.90 20.24 -11.55
N GLY A 157 -13.67 19.33 -10.60
CA GLY A 157 -14.53 18.18 -10.32
C GLY A 157 -14.56 17.13 -11.44
N ARG A 158 -13.83 17.34 -12.55
CA ARG A 158 -13.79 16.42 -13.68
C ARG A 158 -13.03 15.15 -13.31
N LEU A 159 -13.54 14.01 -13.75
CA LEU A 159 -12.87 12.73 -13.60
C LEU A 159 -11.73 12.61 -14.61
N LEU A 160 -10.48 12.58 -14.12
CA LEU A 160 -9.28 12.52 -14.95
C LEU A 160 -8.49 11.24 -14.72
N PRO A 161 -7.66 10.81 -15.69
CA PRO A 161 -6.65 9.79 -15.43
C PRO A 161 -5.73 10.19 -14.28
N ASN A 162 -5.13 9.18 -13.65
CA ASN A 162 -4.24 9.35 -12.52
C ASN A 162 -3.01 8.45 -12.73
N ASN A 163 -1.82 9.01 -12.54
CA ASN A 163 -0.62 8.20 -12.48
C ASN A 163 -0.52 7.49 -11.14
N TRP A 164 -0.44 6.17 -11.21
CA TRP A 164 -0.26 5.30 -10.07
C TRP A 164 1.17 4.76 -10.04
N SER A 165 1.75 4.66 -8.85
CA SER A 165 3.04 4.00 -8.63
C SER A 165 2.94 2.98 -7.49
N PHE A 166 3.62 1.85 -7.65
CA PHE A 166 3.47 0.72 -6.74
C PHE A 166 4.83 0.24 -6.21
N ASP A 167 4.88 -0.12 -4.93
CA ASP A 167 5.88 -1.06 -4.41
C ASP A 167 5.19 -2.20 -3.65
N VAL A 168 5.77 -3.39 -3.74
CA VAL A 168 5.15 -4.63 -3.28
C VAL A 168 6.11 -5.37 -2.38
N ARG A 169 5.66 -5.71 -1.18
CA ARG A 169 6.47 -6.38 -0.16
C ARG A 169 5.76 -7.63 0.34
N PRO A 170 6.24 -8.83 -0.02
CA PRO A 170 5.75 -10.06 0.59
C PRO A 170 6.14 -10.10 2.06
N TYR A 171 5.30 -10.72 2.87
CA TYR A 171 5.58 -11.05 4.26
C TYR A 171 4.92 -12.38 4.64
N SER A 172 5.27 -12.90 5.81
CA SER A 172 4.70 -14.13 6.36
C SER A 172 4.36 -13.96 7.83
N ILE A 173 3.21 -14.50 8.20
CA ILE A 173 2.75 -14.58 9.58
C ILE A 173 3.03 -15.99 10.09
N LYS A 174 3.77 -16.08 11.21
CA LYS A 174 4.06 -17.32 11.94
C LYS A 174 3.29 -17.41 13.26
#